data_AF-A0A835Y582-F1
#
_entry.id   AF-A0A835Y582-F1
#
_cell.length_a   1.000
_cell.length_b   1.000
_cell.length_c   1.000
_cell.angle_alpha   90.00
_cell.angle_beta   90.00
_cell.angle_gamma   90.00
#
_symmetry.space_group_name_H-M   'P 1'
#
loop_
_entity.id
_entity.type
_entity.pdbx_description
1 polymer ?
#
loop_
_entity_poly.entity_id
_entity_poly.type
_entity_poly.pdbx_seq_one_letter_code
_entity_poly.pdbx_strand_id
1 'polypeptide(L)'
;MITDDQDDILNSTHPYYMPYLNTHLGQGGTRLSNFLVSTGLCCPARTSLFTGRLAHCHNITANHNNGRNGSLLGGFRKFFNSELDREWLPTRLRAANYDTYLVGKFLNGYSEDTGIIPRDIRRRGYVPRGVKYADLISAHVFSMTNHCWSVNGKPGVCPPPDGGKYQVDLIRDKAVDLISNNLTSDQPFFLYLATAAPHREEGRAGPLRPPDRYKTLYEGEGIVSPRGPNYGVPDYDNPASFWKAPDDVFDAEMDWSYLGRQQALRAVDDMVDGVVEALRAKGLLDTTYVLYTSDNGYHLGAHRMRHGKNTAVEEDTRIPLYVRGPGIPQGAVLPYQGNMIDIAPTLLTLAGLPIPDDMDGLPLPLTPVLEERHGALLRAANPQPRPLPDDSAAWLRRDTNILEAWNGEEGNDEFDLSMHFKALRVCTDSRLLPPSNTTGLGSQPGWAARFVLAPGTYCYKYTAWCGMGALRELYDLSTDPYEMENRYFDAPSRILDRLDAVLSTLAHCSGSSCRSPYALLHPQGGVHNFSGTLDPAYDEFYRNLPKLRIRTCMGIYQISNEPAWTLYQQAGAAFSPWPPGVFRPAAPSRPPPRPQRARAPARPPGTAAPPRPPEEPIWEEGED
;
A
#
# COMPACT_ATOMS: atom_id res chain seq x y z
N MET A 1 15.83 3.05 -4.99
CA MET A 1 16.57 2.40 -3.89
C MET A 1 15.54 1.82 -2.92
N ILE A 2 15.72 0.58 -2.49
CA ILE A 2 14.82 -0.09 -1.55
C ILE A 2 15.61 -0.83 -0.48
N THR A 3 15.20 -0.71 0.77
CA THR A 3 15.74 -1.46 1.91
C THR A 3 14.85 -2.66 2.24
N ASP A 4 15.20 -3.39 3.28
CA ASP A 4 14.50 -4.58 3.74
C ASP A 4 14.24 -4.47 5.24
N ASP A 5 12.99 -4.61 5.65
CA ASP A 5 12.56 -4.44 7.05
C ASP A 5 12.90 -3.07 7.64
N GLN A 6 12.84 -1.98 6.89
CA GLN A 6 13.02 -0.64 7.45
C GLN A 6 11.67 0.04 7.72
N ASP A 7 11.43 0.32 8.99
CA ASP A 7 10.27 1.06 9.46
C ASP A 7 10.39 2.58 9.24
N ASP A 8 9.26 3.28 9.21
CA ASP A 8 9.24 4.76 9.38
C ASP A 8 9.01 5.16 10.85
N ILE A 9 8.37 4.28 11.63
CA ILE A 9 7.75 4.58 12.92
C ILE A 9 8.71 4.52 14.11
N LEU A 10 9.72 3.65 14.06
CA LEU A 10 10.77 3.48 15.08
C LEU A 10 12.03 4.30 14.72
N ASN A 11 11.88 5.40 13.97
CA ASN A 11 12.94 6.36 13.64
C ASN A 11 14.08 5.84 12.78
N SER A 12 13.92 4.74 12.05
CA SER A 12 14.98 4.21 11.17
C SER A 12 15.39 5.14 10.02
N THR A 13 14.67 6.23 9.75
CA THR A 13 15.09 7.29 8.80
C THR A 13 15.44 8.61 9.45
N HIS A 14 15.56 8.67 10.78
CA HIS A 14 15.85 9.91 11.49
C HIS A 14 17.19 10.52 11.02
N PRO A 15 17.31 11.86 10.86
CA PRO A 15 18.54 12.51 10.38
C PRO A 15 19.80 12.20 11.17
N TYR A 16 19.66 11.77 12.43
CA TYR A 16 20.78 11.31 13.24
C TYR A 16 21.40 10.01 12.72
N TYR A 17 20.57 9.06 12.29
CA TYR A 17 20.99 7.75 11.79
C TYR A 17 21.21 7.76 10.27
N MET A 18 20.45 8.57 9.53
CA MET A 18 20.50 8.66 8.07
C MET A 18 20.58 10.12 7.57
N PRO A 19 21.65 10.87 7.87
CA PRO A 19 21.78 12.26 7.45
C PRO A 19 21.82 12.46 5.94
N TYR A 20 22.40 11.55 5.15
CA TYR A 20 22.50 11.70 3.70
C TYR A 20 21.16 11.47 3.00
N LEU A 21 20.35 10.51 3.46
CA LEU A 21 18.95 10.38 3.05
C LEU A 21 18.20 11.69 3.25
N ASN A 22 18.30 12.26 4.46
CA ASN A 22 17.60 13.49 4.81
C ASN A 22 18.14 14.71 4.05
N THR A 23 19.42 14.77 3.75
CA THR A 23 20.01 15.89 2.98
C THR A 23 19.66 15.76 1.49
N HIS A 24 19.95 14.62 0.87
CA HIS A 24 19.80 14.45 -0.57
C HIS A 24 18.34 14.33 -1.03
N LEU A 25 17.53 13.57 -0.29
CA LEU A 25 16.16 13.22 -0.68
C LEU A 25 15.09 13.88 0.21
N GLY A 26 15.41 14.16 1.48
CA GLY A 26 14.53 14.93 2.37
C GLY A 26 14.51 16.42 2.02
N GLN A 27 15.63 17.13 2.22
CA GLN A 27 15.76 18.54 1.89
C GLN A 27 15.80 18.76 0.38
N GLY A 28 16.46 17.87 -0.36
CA GLY A 28 16.55 17.93 -1.81
C GLY A 28 15.34 17.36 -2.57
N GLY A 29 14.30 16.91 -1.87
CA GLY A 29 13.11 16.29 -2.45
C GLY A 29 11.91 16.37 -1.51
N THR A 30 11.03 15.39 -1.60
CA THR A 30 9.81 15.29 -0.81
C THR A 30 9.80 13.98 -0.02
N ARG A 31 9.43 14.03 1.27
CA ARG A 31 9.05 12.86 2.07
C ARG A 31 7.54 12.69 2.08
N LEU A 32 7.06 11.48 1.81
CA LEU A 32 5.68 11.09 2.10
C LEU A 32 5.63 10.46 3.48
N SER A 33 4.98 11.14 4.42
CA SER A 33 4.94 10.71 5.82
C SER A 33 3.83 9.72 6.11
N ASN A 34 3.03 9.31 5.12
CA ASN A 34 1.92 8.36 5.27
C ASN A 34 1.93 7.31 4.15
N PHE A 35 3.09 6.66 3.97
CA PHE A 35 3.27 5.64 2.94
C PHE A 35 3.23 4.22 3.51
N LEU A 36 2.56 3.32 2.80
CA LEU A 36 2.18 2.01 3.31
C LEU A 36 2.62 0.87 2.40
N VAL A 37 2.73 -0.31 2.97
CA VAL A 37 2.73 -1.59 2.25
C VAL A 37 1.44 -2.33 2.54
N SER A 38 0.91 -3.03 1.55
CA SER A 38 -0.32 -3.82 1.74
C SER A 38 -0.04 -5.16 2.44
N THR A 39 1.17 -5.70 2.31
CA THR A 39 1.58 -6.94 2.99
C THR A 39 2.95 -6.73 3.60
N GLY A 40 3.08 -6.94 4.91
CA GLY A 40 4.33 -6.77 5.67
C GLY A 40 5.34 -7.92 5.48
N LEU A 41 5.51 -8.40 4.24
CA LEU A 41 6.45 -9.48 3.87
C LEU A 41 7.19 -9.14 2.56
N CYS A 42 8.47 -9.52 2.49
CA CYS A 42 9.38 -9.15 1.42
C CYS A 42 8.90 -9.50 0.00
N CYS A 43 8.60 -10.76 -0.32
CA CYS A 43 8.27 -11.19 -1.68
C CYS A 43 6.91 -10.67 -2.16
N PRO A 44 5.82 -10.77 -1.37
CA PRO A 44 4.56 -10.13 -1.71
C PRO A 44 4.76 -8.65 -1.99
N ALA A 45 5.41 -7.94 -1.06
CA ALA A 45 5.69 -6.52 -1.17
C ALA A 45 6.44 -6.13 -2.44
N ARG A 46 7.60 -6.74 -2.68
CA ARG A 46 8.44 -6.45 -3.85
C ARG A 46 7.72 -6.80 -5.14
N THR A 47 6.89 -7.85 -5.15
CA THR A 47 6.05 -8.17 -6.31
C THR A 47 5.02 -7.06 -6.54
N SER A 48 4.38 -6.55 -5.49
CA SER A 48 3.45 -5.42 -5.58
C SER A 48 4.12 -4.16 -6.11
N LEU A 49 5.35 -3.86 -5.67
CA LEU A 49 6.15 -2.74 -6.17
C LEU A 49 6.34 -2.82 -7.69
N PHE A 50 6.76 -3.98 -8.21
CA PHE A 50 7.07 -4.10 -9.64
C PHE A 50 5.83 -4.22 -10.52
N THR A 51 4.77 -4.85 -10.02
CA THR A 51 3.55 -5.09 -10.80
C THR A 51 2.53 -3.96 -10.68
N GLY A 52 2.62 -3.14 -9.64
CA GLY A 52 1.57 -2.18 -9.29
C GLY A 52 0.27 -2.85 -8.83
N ARG A 53 0.34 -4.12 -8.40
CA ARG A 53 -0.80 -4.95 -8.03
C ARG A 53 -0.76 -5.37 -6.57
N LEU A 54 -1.91 -5.52 -5.93
CA LEU A 54 -2.07 -6.02 -4.56
C LEU A 54 -1.73 -7.51 -4.48
N ALA A 55 -1.44 -8.00 -3.27
CA ALA A 55 -1.00 -9.37 -3.07
C ALA A 55 -2.06 -10.41 -3.43
N HIS A 56 -3.34 -10.14 -3.15
CA HIS A 56 -4.44 -10.98 -3.63
C HIS A 56 -4.57 -10.97 -5.16
N CYS A 57 -4.15 -9.90 -5.84
CA CYS A 57 -4.21 -9.80 -7.30
C CYS A 57 -3.10 -10.59 -7.99
N HIS A 58 -1.84 -10.45 -7.57
CA HIS A 58 -0.72 -11.21 -8.14
C HIS A 58 -0.52 -12.58 -7.48
N ASN A 59 -1.21 -12.84 -6.37
CA ASN A 59 -1.20 -14.09 -5.61
C ASN A 59 0.20 -14.55 -5.18
N ILE A 60 1.09 -13.63 -4.80
CA ILE A 60 2.33 -13.98 -4.10
C ILE A 60 2.06 -13.66 -2.64
N THR A 61 1.86 -14.68 -1.80
CA THR A 61 1.34 -14.52 -0.42
C THR A 61 2.37 -14.86 0.66
N ALA A 62 3.59 -15.25 0.28
CA ALA A 62 4.68 -15.62 1.18
C ALA A 62 6.06 -15.32 0.57
N ASN A 63 7.12 -15.39 1.37
CA ASN A 63 8.52 -15.35 0.91
C ASN A 63 8.98 -16.67 0.33
N HIS A 64 8.43 -17.79 0.81
CA HIS A 64 8.90 -19.13 0.46
C HIS A 64 7.79 -20.01 -0.15
N ASN A 65 8.20 -21.20 -0.63
CA ASN A 65 7.30 -22.17 -1.28
C ASN A 65 6.91 -23.33 -0.37
N ASN A 66 7.11 -23.15 0.92
CA ASN A 66 6.91 -24.20 1.91
C ASN A 66 5.48 -24.08 2.42
N GLY A 67 4.52 -24.38 1.55
CA GLY A 67 3.17 -24.62 2.01
C GLY A 67 2.98 -26.10 2.28
N ARG A 68 2.22 -26.40 3.35
CA ARG A 68 1.78 -27.77 3.65
C ARG A 68 1.30 -28.46 2.36
N ASN A 69 1.76 -29.69 2.15
CA ASN A 69 1.47 -30.53 0.98
C ASN A 69 2.04 -30.03 -0.37
N GLY A 70 3.10 -29.21 -0.37
CA GLY A 70 3.77 -28.74 -1.59
C GLY A 70 3.06 -27.58 -2.28
N SER A 71 2.21 -26.85 -1.55
CA SER A 71 1.51 -25.67 -2.08
C SER A 71 2.50 -24.53 -2.37
N LEU A 72 2.41 -23.95 -3.57
CA LEU A 72 3.23 -22.79 -3.94
C LEU A 72 2.63 -21.52 -3.33
N LEU A 73 3.18 -21.08 -2.19
CA LEU A 73 2.68 -19.92 -1.44
C LEU A 73 3.24 -18.60 -1.99
N GLY A 74 4.55 -18.51 -2.23
CA GLY A 74 5.14 -17.30 -2.81
C GLY A 74 6.59 -17.44 -3.28
N GLY A 75 7.42 -16.45 -2.97
CA GLY A 75 8.81 -16.40 -3.42
C GLY A 75 9.03 -16.30 -4.94
N PHE A 76 10.30 -16.32 -5.35
CA PHE A 76 10.70 -16.21 -6.74
C PHE A 76 10.12 -17.33 -7.63
N ARG A 77 10.03 -18.54 -7.09
CA ARG A 77 9.43 -19.73 -7.73
C ARG A 77 8.02 -19.48 -8.23
N LYS A 78 7.11 -18.98 -7.36
CA LYS A 78 5.73 -18.70 -7.74
C LYS A 78 5.67 -17.52 -8.70
N PHE A 79 6.49 -16.49 -8.47
CA PHE A 79 6.63 -15.36 -9.41
C PHE A 79 6.98 -15.83 -10.83
N PHE A 80 7.97 -16.72 -10.97
CA PHE A 80 8.40 -17.29 -12.25
C PHE A 80 7.32 -18.15 -12.89
N ASN A 81 6.70 -19.07 -12.12
CA ASN A 81 5.66 -19.97 -12.62
C ASN A 81 4.39 -19.23 -13.07
N SER A 82 4.05 -18.14 -12.39
CA SER A 82 2.93 -17.26 -12.74
C SER A 82 3.27 -16.25 -13.84
N GLU A 83 4.51 -16.25 -14.32
CA GLU A 83 5.00 -15.38 -15.39
C GLU A 83 4.72 -13.88 -15.15
N LEU A 84 4.81 -13.45 -13.89
CA LEU A 84 4.50 -12.08 -13.50
C LEU A 84 5.43 -11.04 -14.12
N ASP A 85 6.60 -11.46 -14.60
CA ASP A 85 7.55 -10.62 -15.32
C ASP A 85 7.15 -10.30 -16.77
N ARG A 86 6.05 -10.87 -17.30
CA ARG A 86 5.57 -10.52 -18.65
C ARG A 86 5.10 -9.07 -18.77
N GLU A 87 4.43 -8.56 -17.74
CA GLU A 87 3.72 -7.28 -17.79
C GLU A 87 4.03 -6.38 -16.56
N TRP A 88 5.13 -6.66 -15.86
CA TRP A 88 5.65 -5.82 -14.78
C TRP A 88 6.44 -4.59 -15.29
N LEU A 89 6.79 -3.69 -14.37
CA LEU A 89 7.41 -2.40 -14.63
C LEU A 89 8.67 -2.48 -15.53
N PRO A 90 9.71 -3.30 -15.26
CA PRO A 90 10.88 -3.40 -16.14
C PRO A 90 10.56 -3.79 -17.58
N THR A 91 9.63 -4.72 -17.81
CA THR A 91 9.24 -5.10 -19.18
C THR A 91 8.57 -3.95 -19.91
N ARG A 92 7.70 -3.20 -19.23
CA ARG A 92 7.02 -2.02 -19.81
C ARG A 92 8.02 -0.91 -20.14
N LEU A 93 8.95 -0.62 -19.24
CA LEU A 93 10.00 0.37 -19.45
C LEU A 93 10.94 -0.04 -20.60
N ARG A 94 11.32 -1.32 -20.67
CA ARG A 94 12.18 -1.83 -21.75
C ARG A 94 11.52 -1.69 -23.12
N ALA A 95 10.22 -1.93 -23.21
CA ALA A 95 9.43 -1.71 -24.42
C ALA A 95 9.38 -0.22 -24.83
N ALA A 96 9.48 0.69 -23.87
CA ALA A 96 9.63 2.13 -24.09
C ALA A 96 11.09 2.60 -24.26
N ASN A 97 12.00 1.69 -24.65
CA ASN A 97 13.41 1.95 -24.87
C ASN A 97 14.21 2.38 -23.63
N TYR A 98 13.78 2.05 -22.40
CA TYR A 98 14.62 2.24 -21.21
C TYR A 98 15.63 1.11 -21.07
N ASP A 99 16.82 1.43 -20.60
CA ASP A 99 17.76 0.45 -20.08
C ASP A 99 17.44 0.15 -18.61
N THR A 100 17.12 -1.11 -18.30
CA THR A 100 16.67 -1.49 -16.96
C THR A 100 17.71 -2.37 -16.25
N TYR A 101 18.08 -1.97 -15.04
CA TYR A 101 19.14 -2.56 -14.23
C TYR A 101 18.60 -2.98 -12.87
N LEU A 102 18.91 -4.19 -12.44
CA LEU A 102 18.55 -4.71 -11.12
C LEU A 102 19.82 -5.11 -10.37
N VAL A 103 20.08 -4.52 -9.20
CA VAL A 103 21.27 -4.78 -8.38
C VAL A 103 20.88 -5.05 -6.93
N GLY A 104 21.38 -6.15 -6.35
CA GLY A 104 21.20 -6.51 -4.94
C GLY A 104 20.10 -7.55 -4.68
N LYS A 105 19.27 -7.35 -3.64
CA LYS A 105 18.17 -8.27 -3.29
C LYS A 105 17.01 -8.19 -4.30
N PHE A 106 16.59 -9.32 -4.84
CA PHE A 106 15.39 -9.42 -5.67
C PHE A 106 14.21 -10.05 -4.91
N LEU A 107 13.89 -11.32 -5.18
CA LEU A 107 12.89 -12.10 -4.46
C LEU A 107 13.57 -13.28 -3.78
N ASN A 108 13.09 -13.68 -2.59
CA ASN A 108 13.58 -14.86 -1.88
C ASN A 108 13.53 -16.10 -2.80
N GLY A 109 14.59 -16.89 -2.76
CA GLY A 109 14.76 -18.07 -3.63
C GLY A 109 15.17 -17.76 -5.07
N TYR A 110 15.56 -16.52 -5.41
CA TYR A 110 16.07 -16.20 -6.74
C TYR A 110 17.34 -17.00 -7.04
N SER A 111 17.31 -17.75 -8.15
CA SER A 111 18.41 -18.61 -8.61
C SER A 111 18.79 -19.76 -7.66
N GLU A 112 18.01 -20.02 -6.60
CA GLU A 112 18.16 -21.23 -5.79
C GLU A 112 17.68 -22.47 -6.56
N ASP A 113 18.37 -23.60 -6.38
CA ASP A 113 18.04 -24.85 -7.05
C ASP A 113 16.78 -25.48 -6.45
N THR A 114 15.63 -24.98 -6.89
CA THR A 114 14.32 -25.50 -6.49
C THR A 114 13.82 -26.60 -7.42
N GLY A 115 14.63 -27.09 -8.38
CA GLY A 115 14.28 -28.18 -9.30
C GLY A 115 13.22 -27.89 -10.36
N ILE A 116 12.59 -26.70 -10.33
CA ILE A 116 11.41 -26.41 -11.16
C ILE A 116 11.70 -25.23 -12.13
N ILE A 117 12.84 -24.52 -12.05
CA ILE A 117 13.33 -23.78 -13.24
C ILE A 117 13.82 -24.85 -14.23
N PRO A 118 13.28 -24.92 -15.46
CA PRO A 118 13.69 -25.92 -16.44
C PRO A 118 15.21 -26.00 -16.53
N ARG A 119 15.77 -27.22 -16.53
CA ARG A 119 17.23 -27.42 -16.43
C ARG A 119 18.01 -26.66 -17.50
N ASP A 120 17.42 -26.50 -18.68
CA ASP A 120 17.95 -25.72 -19.79
C ASP A 120 17.95 -24.21 -19.53
N ILE A 121 16.90 -23.67 -18.90
CA ILE A 121 16.84 -22.26 -18.46
C ILE A 121 17.86 -22.05 -17.33
N ARG A 122 17.92 -22.96 -16.35
CA ARG A 122 18.91 -22.91 -15.26
C ARG A 122 20.35 -22.94 -15.78
N ARG A 123 20.64 -23.76 -16.80
CA ARG A 123 21.97 -23.80 -17.44
C ARG A 123 22.31 -22.52 -18.19
N ARG A 124 21.33 -21.90 -18.85
CA ARG A 124 21.51 -20.64 -19.58
C ARG A 124 21.52 -19.41 -18.67
N GLY A 125 21.00 -19.56 -17.46
CA GLY A 125 20.74 -18.48 -16.53
C GLY A 125 19.42 -17.79 -16.85
N TYR A 126 18.62 -17.52 -15.82
CA TYR A 126 17.38 -16.77 -15.96
C TYR A 126 17.60 -15.32 -15.55
N VAL A 127 17.27 -14.40 -16.46
CA VAL A 127 17.14 -12.98 -16.18
C VAL A 127 15.65 -12.65 -16.33
N PRO A 128 15.02 -12.00 -15.33
CA PRO A 128 13.64 -11.56 -15.45
C PRO A 128 13.39 -10.78 -16.75
N ARG A 129 12.25 -11.01 -17.40
CA ARG A 129 11.90 -10.33 -18.66
C ARG A 129 11.97 -8.81 -18.49
N GLY A 130 12.34 -8.13 -19.58
CA GLY A 130 12.55 -6.69 -19.58
C GLY A 130 13.89 -6.25 -19.04
N VAL A 131 14.60 -7.05 -18.24
CA VAL A 131 15.85 -6.64 -17.59
C VAL A 131 17.05 -6.74 -18.54
N LYS A 132 17.70 -5.61 -18.81
CA LYS A 132 18.93 -5.55 -19.61
C LYS A 132 20.15 -6.10 -18.87
N TYR A 133 20.28 -5.77 -17.59
CA TYR A 133 21.39 -6.24 -16.74
C TYR A 133 20.91 -6.51 -15.33
N ALA A 134 21.26 -7.67 -14.80
CA ALA A 134 20.95 -8.11 -13.45
C ALA A 134 22.23 -8.54 -12.72
N ASP A 135 22.47 -7.99 -11.54
CA ASP A 135 23.57 -8.39 -10.65
C ASP A 135 22.95 -8.61 -9.28
N LEU A 136 22.43 -9.81 -9.08
CA LEU A 136 21.48 -10.12 -8.02
C LEU A 136 22.09 -11.10 -7.03
N ILE A 137 21.72 -10.96 -5.76
CA ILE A 137 22.11 -11.90 -4.72
C ILE A 137 21.32 -13.21 -4.94
N SER A 138 22.03 -14.32 -5.13
CA SER A 138 21.47 -15.63 -5.51
C SER A 138 21.43 -16.65 -4.38
N ALA A 139 22.17 -16.43 -3.29
CA ALA A 139 22.15 -17.26 -2.10
C ALA A 139 22.67 -16.47 -0.90
N HIS A 140 22.29 -16.91 0.30
CA HIS A 140 22.66 -16.28 1.58
C HIS A 140 22.33 -14.77 1.60
N VAL A 141 21.14 -14.40 1.10
CA VAL A 141 20.71 -13.00 0.94
C VAL A 141 20.72 -12.21 2.26
N PHE A 142 20.45 -12.88 3.38
CA PHE A 142 20.46 -12.29 4.71
C PHE A 142 21.81 -12.43 5.43
N SER A 143 22.88 -12.79 4.72
CA SER A 143 24.24 -12.67 5.23
C SER A 143 24.86 -11.35 4.78
N MET A 144 25.36 -10.55 5.72
CA MET A 144 26.00 -9.28 5.39
C MET A 144 27.40 -9.43 4.80
N THR A 145 28.06 -10.57 4.97
CA THR A 145 29.45 -10.78 4.50
C THR A 145 29.62 -12.05 3.67
N ASN A 146 28.69 -13.01 3.70
CA ASN A 146 28.83 -14.29 3.00
C ASN A 146 27.66 -14.54 2.03
N HIS A 147 27.45 -13.61 1.10
CA HIS A 147 26.38 -13.65 0.09
C HIS A 147 26.90 -14.03 -1.30
N CYS A 148 26.13 -14.79 -2.08
CA CYS A 148 26.54 -15.18 -3.44
C CYS A 148 25.86 -14.31 -4.50
N TRP A 149 26.57 -13.99 -5.58
CA TRP A 149 26.08 -13.09 -6.63
C TRP A 149 25.95 -13.77 -7.97
N SER A 150 24.81 -13.53 -8.64
CA SER A 150 24.51 -13.99 -9.99
C SER A 150 24.44 -12.80 -10.93
N VAL A 151 25.35 -12.76 -11.91
CA VAL A 151 25.34 -11.77 -12.99
C VAL A 151 24.60 -12.35 -14.20
N ASN A 152 23.53 -11.69 -14.62
CA ASN A 152 22.66 -12.06 -15.73
C ASN A 152 22.21 -13.53 -15.66
N GLY A 153 21.78 -13.96 -14.47
CA GLY A 153 21.24 -15.29 -14.24
C GLY A 153 22.27 -16.42 -14.25
N LYS A 154 23.57 -16.13 -14.45
CA LYS A 154 24.64 -17.12 -14.39
C LYS A 154 24.72 -17.77 -12.99
N PRO A 155 25.31 -18.98 -12.85
CA PRO A 155 25.53 -19.58 -11.55
C PRO A 155 26.17 -18.61 -10.56
N GLY A 156 25.64 -18.59 -9.33
CA GLY A 156 26.09 -17.67 -8.29
C GLY A 156 27.55 -17.89 -7.91
N VAL A 157 28.28 -16.80 -7.68
CA VAL A 157 29.65 -16.81 -7.16
C VAL A 157 29.63 -16.31 -5.72
N CYS A 158 30.10 -17.16 -4.80
CA CYS A 158 30.18 -16.85 -3.38
C CYS A 158 31.58 -16.33 -3.01
N PRO A 159 31.70 -15.41 -2.04
CA PRO A 159 32.99 -15.04 -1.48
C PRO A 159 33.59 -16.21 -0.69
N PRO A 160 34.91 -16.17 -0.42
CA PRO A 160 35.51 -17.04 0.58
C PRO A 160 34.85 -16.84 1.97
N PRO A 161 34.80 -17.88 2.83
CA PRO A 161 34.10 -17.85 4.12
C PRO A 161 34.40 -16.63 5.03
N ASP A 162 35.60 -16.06 4.95
CA ASP A 162 36.06 -14.93 5.77
C ASP A 162 36.48 -13.69 4.96
N GLY A 163 36.17 -13.66 3.65
CA GLY A 163 36.73 -12.66 2.71
C GLY A 163 35.71 -11.78 2.00
N GLY A 164 34.42 -11.90 2.31
CA GLY A 164 33.39 -11.16 1.59
C GLY A 164 33.27 -9.71 2.06
N LYS A 165 33.12 -8.80 1.09
CA LYS A 165 32.78 -7.39 1.35
C LYS A 165 31.40 -7.30 2.02
N TYR A 166 31.21 -6.26 2.82
CA TYR A 166 29.90 -5.96 3.40
C TYR A 166 28.86 -5.73 2.29
N GLN A 167 27.69 -6.34 2.40
CA GLN A 167 26.69 -6.41 1.34
C GLN A 167 26.30 -5.05 0.78
N VAL A 168 26.00 -4.12 1.68
CA VAL A 168 25.54 -2.77 1.32
C VAL A 168 26.66 -1.99 0.62
N ASP A 169 27.91 -2.16 1.05
CA ASP A 169 29.06 -1.52 0.41
C ASP A 169 29.26 -2.05 -1.01
N LEU A 170 29.13 -3.37 -1.21
CA LEU A 170 29.23 -3.96 -2.54
C LEU A 170 28.08 -3.54 -3.46
N ILE A 171 26.85 -3.43 -2.94
CA ILE A 171 25.70 -2.90 -3.67
C ILE A 171 25.97 -1.45 -4.10
N ARG A 172 26.46 -0.60 -3.19
CA ARG A 172 26.86 0.79 -3.48
C ARG A 172 27.91 0.82 -4.57
N ASP A 173 29.01 0.09 -4.41
CA ASP A 173 30.15 0.09 -5.34
C ASP A 173 29.67 -0.31 -6.75
N LYS A 174 28.85 -1.37 -6.88
CA LYS A 174 28.25 -1.79 -8.16
C LYS A 174 27.36 -0.71 -8.79
N ALA A 175 26.56 0.00 -7.99
CA ALA A 175 25.70 1.07 -8.50
C ALA A 175 26.52 2.28 -8.96
N VAL A 176 27.51 2.71 -8.18
CA VAL A 176 28.42 3.81 -8.52
C VAL A 176 29.19 3.48 -9.80
N ASP A 177 29.70 2.25 -9.93
CA ASP A 177 30.40 1.79 -11.14
C ASP A 177 29.48 1.81 -12.37
N LEU A 178 28.23 1.33 -12.23
CA LEU A 178 27.24 1.37 -13.31
C LEU A 178 26.94 2.80 -13.76
N ILE A 179 26.66 3.70 -12.81
CA ILE A 179 26.40 5.12 -13.09
C ILE A 179 27.62 5.76 -13.74
N SER A 180 28.82 5.47 -13.23
CA SER A 180 30.05 6.09 -13.68
C SER A 180 30.55 5.60 -15.03
N ASN A 181 30.25 4.37 -15.41
CA ASN A 181 30.85 3.76 -16.60
C ASN A 181 29.85 3.37 -17.69
N ASN A 182 28.56 3.22 -17.36
CA ASN A 182 27.57 2.66 -18.28
C ASN A 182 26.38 3.58 -18.56
N LEU A 183 26.03 4.51 -17.67
CA LEU A 183 24.92 5.43 -17.89
C LEU A 183 25.36 6.68 -18.66
N THR A 184 24.51 7.12 -19.57
CA THR A 184 24.71 8.30 -20.43
C THR A 184 23.46 9.17 -20.40
N SER A 185 23.57 10.44 -20.84
CA SER A 185 22.45 11.39 -20.82
C SER A 185 21.42 11.19 -21.94
N ASP A 186 21.78 10.47 -23.00
CA ASP A 186 20.95 10.23 -24.19
C ASP A 186 20.07 8.96 -24.10
N GLN A 187 20.37 8.06 -23.17
CA GLN A 187 19.69 6.78 -23.03
C GLN A 187 18.92 6.74 -21.69
N PRO A 188 17.57 6.72 -21.68
CA PRO A 188 16.80 6.65 -20.44
C PRO A 188 17.05 5.31 -19.74
N PHE A 189 17.05 5.33 -18.41
CA PHE A 189 17.34 4.16 -17.59
C PHE A 189 16.39 4.00 -16.41
N PHE A 190 16.32 2.77 -15.90
CA PHE A 190 15.70 2.42 -14.63
C PHE A 190 16.70 1.59 -13.82
N LEU A 191 17.05 2.04 -12.63
CA LEU A 191 17.95 1.34 -11.72
C LEU A 191 17.21 0.95 -10.44
N TYR A 192 16.96 -0.34 -10.28
CA TYR A 192 16.51 -0.93 -9.03
C TYR A 192 17.73 -1.35 -8.22
N LEU A 193 17.86 -0.78 -7.01
CA LEU A 193 18.96 -1.01 -6.09
C LEU A 193 18.39 -1.42 -4.74
N ALA A 194 18.74 -2.62 -4.27
CA ALA A 194 18.09 -3.22 -3.12
C ALA A 194 19.05 -3.86 -2.12
N THR A 195 18.97 -3.44 -0.85
CA THR A 195 19.76 -4.00 0.26
C THR A 195 18.94 -4.99 1.07
N ALA A 196 19.60 -5.96 1.72
CA ALA A 196 18.98 -6.73 2.79
C ALA A 196 19.08 -6.02 4.16
N ALA A 197 19.96 -5.03 4.35
CA ALA A 197 19.91 -4.22 5.57
C ALA A 197 18.67 -3.29 5.56
N PRO A 198 18.02 -3.03 6.72
CA PRO A 198 18.34 -3.49 8.07
C PRO A 198 17.68 -4.82 8.53
N HIS A 199 17.30 -5.73 7.64
CA HIS A 199 16.81 -7.06 8.01
C HIS A 199 17.79 -7.78 8.93
N ARG A 200 17.27 -8.62 9.84
CA ARG A 200 18.11 -9.47 10.70
C ARG A 200 19.00 -10.41 9.87
N GLU A 201 20.17 -10.78 10.40
CA GLU A 201 20.96 -11.83 9.76
C GLU A 201 20.34 -13.21 9.99
N GLU A 202 20.40 -14.07 8.99
CA GLU A 202 20.02 -15.49 9.13
C GLU A 202 21.25 -16.37 9.36
N GLY A 203 21.08 -17.44 10.15
CA GLY A 203 22.15 -18.41 10.44
C GLY A 203 23.19 -17.95 11.48
N ARG A 204 22.94 -16.83 12.17
CA ARG A 204 23.76 -16.31 13.27
C ARG A 204 22.89 -15.82 14.41
N ALA A 205 23.29 -16.11 15.64
CA ALA A 205 22.67 -15.54 16.83
C ALA A 205 23.07 -14.07 17.00
N GLY A 206 22.08 -13.22 17.25
CA GLY A 206 22.26 -11.82 17.59
C GLY A 206 21.77 -10.83 16.54
N PRO A 207 22.03 -9.53 16.74
CA PRO A 207 21.49 -8.47 15.92
C PRO A 207 22.24 -8.48 14.59
N LEU A 208 21.64 -7.75 13.65
CA LEU A 208 22.29 -7.43 12.40
C LEU A 208 23.69 -6.88 12.67
N ARG A 209 24.68 -7.45 11.98
CA ARG A 209 26.06 -6.99 12.07
C ARG A 209 26.21 -5.72 11.23
N PRO A 210 26.65 -4.59 11.82
CA PRO A 210 27.06 -3.45 11.03
C PRO A 210 28.40 -3.72 10.33
N PRO A 211 28.82 -2.90 9.35
CA PRO A 211 30.19 -2.97 8.85
C PRO A 211 31.18 -2.60 9.96
N ASP A 212 32.42 -3.09 9.87
CA ASP A 212 33.45 -2.89 10.90
C ASP A 212 33.66 -1.42 11.29
N ARG A 213 33.52 -0.50 10.33
CA ARG A 213 33.67 0.95 10.54
C ARG A 213 32.59 1.56 11.44
N TYR A 214 31.44 0.89 11.59
CA TYR A 214 30.30 1.36 12.39
C TYR A 214 29.96 0.44 13.57
N LYS A 215 30.75 -0.60 13.82
CA LYS A 215 30.44 -1.57 14.88
C LYS A 215 30.42 -0.98 16.28
N THR A 216 31.21 0.07 16.52
CA THR A 216 31.24 0.80 17.79
C THR A 216 30.46 2.11 17.74
N LEU A 217 29.75 2.39 16.65
CA LEU A 217 29.00 3.62 16.50
C LEU A 217 27.81 3.61 17.48
N TYR A 218 27.58 4.72 18.18
CA TYR A 218 26.56 4.88 19.22
C TYR A 218 26.77 4.07 20.51
N GLU A 219 27.89 3.36 20.64
CA GLU A 219 28.22 2.70 21.92
C GLU A 219 28.37 3.74 23.04
N GLY A 220 27.74 3.47 24.19
CA GLY A 220 27.76 4.38 25.33
C GLY A 220 26.79 5.56 25.25
N GLU A 221 26.08 5.75 24.14
CA GLU A 221 25.08 6.84 23.98
C GLU A 221 23.70 6.48 24.57
N GLY A 222 23.49 5.23 24.97
CA GLY A 222 22.20 4.78 25.51
C GLY A 222 21.09 4.69 24.46
N ILE A 223 21.44 4.41 23.20
CA ILE A 223 20.48 4.18 22.12
C ILE A 223 19.69 2.89 22.43
N VAL A 224 18.38 3.04 22.56
CA VAL A 224 17.42 1.96 22.89
C VAL A 224 16.29 1.95 21.89
N SER A 225 15.58 0.81 21.79
CA SER A 225 14.38 0.74 20.97
C SER A 225 13.38 1.79 21.46
N PRO A 226 12.78 2.60 20.58
CA PRO A 226 11.76 3.54 20.97
C PRO A 226 10.63 2.84 21.75
N ARG A 227 10.36 3.29 22.99
CA ARG A 227 9.33 2.72 23.89
C ARG A 227 8.06 3.56 23.92
N GLY A 228 7.08 3.22 23.09
CA GLY A 228 5.75 3.84 23.08
C GLY A 228 4.78 3.18 24.07
N PRO A 229 3.55 3.69 24.21
CA PRO A 229 2.47 3.09 25.01
C PRO A 229 2.19 1.61 24.71
N ASN A 230 2.39 1.16 23.46
CA ASN A 230 2.24 -0.24 23.08
C ASN A 230 3.49 -1.11 23.36
N TYR A 231 4.61 -0.51 23.77
CA TYR A 231 5.84 -1.26 24.00
C TYR A 231 5.72 -2.16 25.23
N GLY A 232 5.93 -3.46 25.06
CA GLY A 232 5.84 -4.45 26.14
C GLY A 232 4.43 -4.68 26.69
N VAL A 233 3.40 -4.04 26.12
CA VAL A 233 2.00 -4.21 26.53
C VAL A 233 1.32 -5.20 25.61
N PRO A 234 0.74 -6.32 26.10
CA PRO A 234 0.07 -7.26 25.22
C PRO A 234 -1.24 -6.68 24.66
N ASP A 235 -1.50 -6.97 23.40
CA ASP A 235 -2.78 -6.80 22.73
C ASP A 235 -3.47 -8.16 22.66
N TYR A 236 -4.55 -8.31 23.42
CA TYR A 236 -5.25 -9.59 23.51
C TYR A 236 -6.17 -9.87 22.31
N ASP A 237 -6.44 -8.85 21.49
CA ASP A 237 -7.24 -8.99 20.27
C ASP A 237 -6.38 -9.36 19.05
N ASN A 238 -5.08 -9.00 19.10
CA ASN A 238 -4.10 -9.38 18.09
C ASN A 238 -3.42 -10.73 18.42
N PRO A 239 -3.65 -11.80 17.62
CA PRO A 239 -3.05 -13.11 17.87
C PRO A 239 -1.52 -13.11 17.84
N ALA A 240 -0.86 -12.14 17.21
CA ALA A 240 0.60 -12.06 17.19
C ALA A 240 1.22 -11.65 18.55
N SER A 241 0.46 -10.95 19.41
CA SER A 241 0.94 -10.42 20.69
C SER A 241 1.35 -11.50 21.71
N PHE A 242 0.99 -12.75 21.47
CA PHE A 242 1.35 -13.88 22.33
C PHE A 242 2.77 -14.42 22.06
N TRP A 243 3.47 -13.94 21.03
CA TRP A 243 4.86 -14.28 20.76
C TRP A 243 5.83 -13.38 21.55
N LYS A 244 6.35 -13.90 22.66
CA LYS A 244 7.07 -13.11 23.67
C LYS A 244 8.50 -13.59 23.89
N ALA A 245 9.37 -12.66 24.27
CA ALA A 245 10.58 -13.04 24.99
C ALA A 245 10.25 -13.28 26.46
N PRO A 246 11.04 -14.12 27.17
CA PRO A 246 11.05 -14.09 28.62
C PRO A 246 11.22 -12.64 29.11
N ASP A 247 10.42 -12.26 30.11
CA ASP A 247 10.33 -10.87 30.57
C ASP A 247 11.67 -10.33 31.09
N ASP A 248 12.58 -11.22 31.54
CA ASP A 248 13.91 -10.87 32.04
C ASP A 248 14.92 -10.48 30.96
N VAL A 249 14.69 -10.84 29.69
CA VAL A 249 15.61 -10.52 28.57
C VAL A 249 14.97 -9.65 27.48
N PHE A 250 13.66 -9.40 27.53
CA PHE A 250 12.91 -8.71 26.48
C PHE A 250 13.51 -7.36 26.09
N ASP A 251 13.70 -6.46 27.06
CA ASP A 251 14.23 -5.11 26.78
C ASP A 251 15.65 -5.15 26.21
N ALA A 252 16.52 -5.98 26.81
CA ALA A 252 17.89 -6.12 26.35
C ALA A 252 17.95 -6.65 24.91
N GLU A 253 17.09 -7.60 24.54
CA GLU A 253 17.02 -8.14 23.19
C GLU A 253 16.50 -7.10 22.17
N MET A 254 15.47 -6.34 22.53
CA MET A 254 14.90 -5.30 21.65
C MET A 254 15.91 -4.16 21.43
N ASP A 255 16.55 -3.68 22.50
CA ASP A 255 17.55 -2.62 22.43
C ASP A 255 18.79 -3.06 21.63
N TRP A 256 19.24 -4.30 21.82
CA TRP A 256 20.35 -4.86 21.07
C TRP A 256 20.04 -5.02 19.57
N SER A 257 18.83 -5.45 19.25
CA SER A 257 18.33 -5.54 17.87
C SER A 257 18.23 -4.15 17.24
N TYR A 258 17.70 -3.17 17.97
CA TYR A 258 17.56 -1.80 17.51
C TYR A 258 18.93 -1.16 17.22
N LEU A 259 19.88 -1.24 18.16
CA LEU A 259 21.22 -0.66 17.98
C LEU A 259 21.92 -1.22 16.74
N GLY A 260 21.95 -2.55 16.57
CA GLY A 260 22.59 -3.18 15.40
C GLY A 260 21.96 -2.74 14.07
N ARG A 261 20.64 -2.55 14.06
CA ARG A 261 19.91 -2.01 12.90
C ARG A 261 20.30 -0.56 12.61
N GLN A 262 20.36 0.31 13.61
CA GLN A 262 20.79 1.71 13.42
C GLN A 262 22.23 1.84 12.96
N GLN A 263 23.13 0.98 13.45
CA GLN A 263 24.52 0.94 12.99
C GLN A 263 24.62 0.44 11.54
N ALA A 264 23.83 -0.56 11.14
CA ALA A 264 23.81 -1.05 9.75
C ALA A 264 23.19 -0.04 8.77
N LEU A 265 22.19 0.72 9.20
CA LEU A 265 21.56 1.79 8.40
C LEU A 265 22.55 2.87 7.97
N ARG A 266 23.65 3.07 8.70
CA ARG A 266 24.73 3.95 8.26
C ARG A 266 25.40 3.51 6.96
N ALA A 267 25.55 2.20 6.74
CA ALA A 267 26.04 1.70 5.46
C ALA A 267 25.05 1.97 4.32
N VAL A 268 23.74 1.91 4.62
CA VAL A 268 22.68 2.24 3.67
C VAL A 268 22.69 3.74 3.35
N ASP A 269 22.93 4.59 4.35
CA ASP A 269 23.05 6.04 4.18
C ASP A 269 24.28 6.40 3.32
N ASP A 270 25.43 5.74 3.53
CA ASP A 270 26.61 5.86 2.65
C ASP A 270 26.29 5.44 1.20
N MET A 271 25.41 4.45 1.01
CA MET A 271 24.96 4.04 -0.32
C MET A 271 24.11 5.12 -0.97
N VAL A 272 23.21 5.74 -0.22
CA VAL A 272 22.39 6.86 -0.72
C VAL A 272 23.28 8.02 -1.17
N ASP A 273 24.26 8.39 -0.35
CA ASP A 273 25.24 9.43 -0.68
C ASP A 273 26.01 9.08 -1.96
N GLY A 274 26.64 7.91 -2.00
CA GLY A 274 27.44 7.47 -3.14
C GLY A 274 26.68 7.44 -4.46
N VAL A 275 25.41 6.99 -4.45
CA VAL A 275 24.56 6.98 -5.64
C VAL A 275 24.21 8.39 -6.11
N VAL A 276 23.81 9.27 -5.19
CA VAL A 276 23.42 10.64 -5.53
C VAL A 276 24.62 11.46 -6.02
N GLU A 277 25.77 11.32 -5.38
CA GLU A 277 27.02 11.97 -5.80
C GLU A 277 27.51 11.43 -7.15
N ALA A 278 27.39 10.13 -7.42
CA ALA A 278 27.73 9.57 -8.73
C ALA A 278 26.84 10.13 -9.85
N LEU A 279 25.52 10.25 -9.61
CA LEU A 279 24.60 10.90 -10.55
C LEU A 279 24.97 12.38 -10.76
N ARG A 280 25.33 13.09 -9.70
CA ARG A 280 25.75 14.50 -9.78
C ARG A 280 27.04 14.67 -10.57
N ALA A 281 28.05 13.86 -10.28
CA ALA A 281 29.33 13.86 -10.98
C ALA A 281 29.19 13.55 -12.48
N LYS A 282 28.17 12.76 -12.85
CA LYS A 282 27.81 12.48 -14.23
C LYS A 282 26.88 13.51 -14.89
N GLY A 283 26.42 14.52 -14.15
CA GLY A 283 25.46 15.50 -14.64
C GLY A 283 24.07 14.91 -14.93
N LEU A 284 23.75 13.75 -14.34
CA LEU A 284 22.47 13.05 -14.52
C LEU A 284 21.46 13.33 -13.42
N LEU A 285 21.90 13.91 -12.29
CA LEU A 285 21.03 14.10 -11.11
C LEU A 285 19.79 14.95 -11.42
N ASP A 286 19.94 16.01 -12.21
CA ASP A 286 18.84 16.94 -12.52
C ASP A 286 17.85 16.40 -13.56
N THR A 287 18.14 15.25 -14.18
CA THR A 287 17.26 14.56 -15.13
C THR A 287 16.81 13.19 -14.62
N THR A 288 17.10 12.86 -13.37
CA THR A 288 16.81 11.55 -12.77
C THR A 288 15.85 11.70 -11.62
N TYR A 289 14.81 10.85 -11.60
CA TYR A 289 13.98 10.65 -10.42
C TYR A 289 14.62 9.60 -9.50
N VAL A 290 14.85 9.96 -8.24
CA VAL A 290 15.43 9.09 -7.22
C VAL A 290 14.39 8.84 -6.15
N LEU A 291 13.98 7.57 -6.00
CA LEU A 291 13.05 7.12 -4.96
C LEU A 291 13.80 6.27 -3.94
N TYR A 292 13.52 6.47 -2.65
CA TYR A 292 14.01 5.66 -1.54
C TYR A 292 12.83 5.16 -0.70
N THR A 293 12.78 3.86 -0.41
CA THR A 293 11.69 3.24 0.36
C THR A 293 12.12 1.90 0.98
N SER A 294 11.20 1.19 1.63
CA SER A 294 11.38 -0.18 2.17
C SER A 294 10.36 -1.13 1.53
N ASP A 295 10.59 -2.44 1.56
CA ASP A 295 9.57 -3.43 1.17
C ASP A 295 8.52 -3.66 2.27
N ASN A 296 8.90 -3.53 3.54
CA ASN A 296 8.00 -3.55 4.69
C ASN A 296 8.64 -2.87 5.90
N GLY A 297 7.83 -2.62 6.92
CA GLY A 297 8.27 -2.13 8.22
C GLY A 297 8.80 -3.25 9.12
N TYR A 298 8.92 -2.98 10.41
CA TYR A 298 9.43 -3.91 11.39
C TYR A 298 9.02 -3.49 12.80
N HIS A 299 8.48 -4.41 13.59
CA HIS A 299 8.18 -4.17 14.99
C HIS A 299 9.31 -4.64 15.92
N LEU A 300 9.54 -3.89 17.00
CA LEU A 300 10.51 -4.17 18.05
C LEU A 300 9.88 -3.87 19.41
N GLY A 301 9.15 -4.83 19.97
CA GLY A 301 8.53 -4.72 21.29
C GLY A 301 7.10 -4.19 21.29
N ALA A 302 6.62 -3.66 20.17
CA ALA A 302 5.24 -3.19 20.00
C ALA A 302 4.25 -4.33 20.27
N HIS A 303 3.20 -4.04 21.02
CA HIS A 303 2.21 -5.00 21.52
C HIS A 303 2.84 -6.23 22.21
N ARG A 304 3.99 -6.04 22.87
CA ARG A 304 4.81 -7.11 23.48
C ARG A 304 5.34 -8.16 22.49
N MET A 305 5.22 -7.92 21.19
CA MET A 305 5.81 -8.77 20.17
C MET A 305 7.34 -8.62 20.20
N ARG A 306 8.06 -9.74 20.13
CA ARG A 306 9.52 -9.75 19.85
C ARG A 306 9.80 -9.11 18.48
N HIS A 307 11.05 -9.08 18.03
CA HIS A 307 11.42 -8.52 16.74
C HIS A 307 10.80 -9.28 15.55
N GLY A 308 10.08 -8.61 14.65
CA GLY A 308 9.37 -9.30 13.57
C GLY A 308 8.64 -8.40 12.57
N LYS A 309 7.82 -9.04 11.73
CA LYS A 309 6.96 -8.42 10.71
C LYS A 309 5.73 -9.31 10.43
N ASN A 310 4.97 -8.98 9.38
CA ASN A 310 3.79 -9.73 8.89
C ASN A 310 2.49 -9.55 9.69
N THR A 311 2.37 -8.46 10.44
CA THR A 311 1.14 -8.11 11.16
C THR A 311 0.49 -6.85 10.57
N ALA A 312 -0.72 -6.52 11.05
CA ALA A 312 -1.46 -5.34 10.60
C ALA A 312 -1.02 -4.04 11.29
N VAL A 313 -0.14 -4.09 12.29
CA VAL A 313 0.26 -2.92 13.10
C VAL A 313 0.99 -1.87 12.24
N GLU A 314 0.92 -0.60 12.63
CA GLU A 314 1.55 0.48 11.87
C GLU A 314 3.07 0.29 11.75
N GLU A 315 3.76 -0.31 12.75
CA GLU A 315 5.20 -0.59 12.70
C GLU A 315 5.61 -1.49 11.53
N ASP A 316 4.75 -2.44 11.13
CA ASP A 316 5.02 -3.39 10.04
C ASP A 316 4.63 -2.85 8.67
N THR A 317 3.68 -1.91 8.63
CA THR A 317 3.03 -1.49 7.39
C THR A 317 3.37 -0.07 6.96
N ARG A 318 3.76 0.81 7.89
CA ARG A 318 4.23 2.17 7.59
C ARG A 318 5.74 2.17 7.29
N ILE A 319 6.05 2.52 6.05
CA ILE A 319 7.41 2.52 5.52
C ILE A 319 7.82 3.91 5.05
N PRO A 320 9.13 4.22 5.01
CA PRO A 320 9.59 5.49 4.50
C PRO A 320 9.35 5.60 2.99
N LEU A 321 9.03 6.80 2.51
CA LEU A 321 9.11 7.13 1.09
C LEU A 321 9.68 8.53 0.92
N TYR A 322 10.81 8.60 0.21
CA TYR A 322 11.43 9.85 -0.19
C TYR A 322 11.56 9.87 -1.72
N VAL A 323 11.24 11.01 -2.33
CA VAL A 323 11.27 11.18 -3.79
C VAL A 323 11.99 12.48 -4.12
N ARG A 324 12.95 12.43 -5.03
CA ARG A 324 13.64 13.59 -5.62
C ARG A 324 13.56 13.51 -7.13
N GLY A 325 13.50 14.64 -7.81
CA GLY A 325 13.67 14.72 -9.25
C GLY A 325 13.04 15.98 -9.86
N PRO A 326 13.03 16.10 -11.19
CA PRO A 326 12.44 17.24 -11.88
C PRO A 326 10.98 17.50 -11.46
N GLY A 327 10.71 18.73 -11.01
CA GLY A 327 9.37 19.18 -10.62
C GLY A 327 8.88 18.66 -9.26
N ILE A 328 9.64 17.80 -8.57
CA ILE A 328 9.30 17.35 -7.22
C ILE A 328 9.63 18.48 -6.22
N PRO A 329 8.70 18.89 -5.34
CA PRO A 329 8.97 19.90 -4.33
C PRO A 329 10.16 19.52 -3.44
N GLN A 330 10.97 20.49 -3.06
CA GLN A 330 12.15 20.32 -2.20
C GLN A 330 11.82 20.68 -0.75
N GLY A 331 12.32 19.89 0.20
CA GLY A 331 12.12 20.09 1.64
C GLY A 331 10.68 19.85 2.11
N ALA A 332 9.82 19.31 1.25
CA ALA A 332 8.41 19.11 1.56
C ALA A 332 8.19 17.80 2.31
N VAL A 333 7.28 17.82 3.29
CA VAL A 333 6.72 16.62 3.93
C VAL A 333 5.23 16.59 3.61
N LEU A 334 4.82 15.62 2.82
CA LEU A 334 3.43 15.48 2.39
C LEU A 334 2.72 14.41 3.24
N PRO A 335 1.58 14.75 3.87
CA PRO A 335 0.85 13.84 4.77
C PRO A 335 -0.13 12.90 4.06
N TYR A 336 -0.18 12.93 2.72
CA TYR A 336 -1.12 12.11 1.94
C TYR A 336 -0.82 10.62 2.09
N GLN A 337 -1.88 9.82 2.15
CA GLN A 337 -1.76 8.38 2.20
C GLN A 337 -1.39 7.82 0.82
N GLY A 338 -0.36 6.98 0.76
CA GLY A 338 0.01 6.24 -0.45
C GLY A 338 0.37 4.79 -0.12
N ASN A 339 0.48 3.96 -1.16
CA ASN A 339 0.83 2.55 -1.04
C ASN A 339 1.96 2.17 -1.98
N MET A 340 2.74 1.16 -1.65
CA MET A 340 3.79 0.62 -2.54
C MET A 340 3.31 0.28 -3.96
N ILE A 341 2.05 -0.16 -4.12
CA ILE A 341 1.47 -0.40 -5.46
C ILE A 341 1.39 0.87 -6.32
N ASP A 342 1.44 2.04 -5.71
CA ASP A 342 1.38 3.34 -6.38
C ASP A 342 2.74 3.72 -7.02
N ILE A 343 3.84 3.01 -6.70
CA ILE A 343 5.18 3.30 -7.25
C ILE A 343 5.25 3.01 -8.75
N ALA A 344 4.83 1.82 -9.20
CA ALA A 344 4.85 1.46 -10.62
C ALA A 344 4.07 2.44 -11.52
N PRO A 345 2.79 2.78 -11.24
CA PRO A 345 2.05 3.75 -12.04
C PRO A 345 2.64 5.17 -11.95
N THR A 346 3.26 5.56 -10.82
CA THR A 346 4.02 6.83 -10.72
C THR A 346 5.17 6.85 -11.73
N LEU A 347 6.00 5.80 -11.73
CA LEU A 347 7.16 5.71 -12.63
C LEU A 347 6.76 5.62 -14.10
N LEU A 348 5.69 4.90 -14.44
CA LEU A 348 5.15 4.90 -15.81
C LEU A 348 4.68 6.28 -16.24
N THR A 349 3.97 7.01 -15.37
CA THR A 349 3.50 8.37 -15.68
C THR A 349 4.67 9.33 -15.88
N LEU A 350 5.70 9.27 -15.03
CA LEU A 350 6.92 10.07 -15.18
C LEU A 350 7.70 9.72 -16.47
N ALA A 351 7.61 8.48 -16.93
CA ALA A 351 8.16 8.05 -18.21
C ALA A 351 7.27 8.43 -19.42
N GLY A 352 6.14 9.11 -19.21
CA GLY A 352 5.18 9.46 -20.26
C GLY A 352 4.40 8.26 -20.81
N LEU A 353 4.36 7.15 -20.07
CA LEU A 353 3.71 5.91 -20.48
C LEU A 353 2.30 5.79 -19.90
N PRO A 354 1.39 5.09 -20.61
CA PRO A 354 0.06 4.81 -20.07
C PRO A 354 0.14 3.89 -18.85
N ILE A 355 -0.78 4.10 -17.91
CA ILE A 355 -1.01 3.16 -16.80
C ILE A 355 -1.98 2.08 -17.31
N PRO A 356 -1.58 0.80 -17.31
CA PRO A 356 -2.44 -0.33 -17.67
C PRO A 356 -3.64 -0.49 -16.74
N ASP A 357 -4.73 -1.06 -17.27
CA ASP A 357 -5.96 -1.27 -16.49
C ASP A 357 -5.81 -2.30 -15.37
N ASP A 358 -4.85 -3.23 -15.49
CA ASP A 358 -4.59 -4.30 -14.51
C ASP A 358 -3.78 -3.84 -13.28
N MET A 359 -3.30 -2.60 -13.25
CA MET A 359 -2.63 -2.04 -12.07
C MET A 359 -3.63 -1.55 -11.03
N ASP A 360 -3.45 -1.93 -9.77
CA ASP A 360 -4.31 -1.53 -8.64
C ASP A 360 -3.92 -0.17 -8.06
N GLY A 361 -2.68 0.26 -8.33
CA GLY A 361 -2.10 1.52 -7.87
C GLY A 361 -2.59 2.77 -8.62
N LEU A 362 -2.36 3.93 -8.01
CA LEU A 362 -2.53 5.26 -8.60
C LEU A 362 -1.17 5.96 -8.67
N PRO A 363 -0.90 6.85 -9.64
CA PRO A 363 0.29 7.67 -9.59
C PRO A 363 0.22 8.61 -8.37
N LEU A 364 1.31 8.73 -7.63
CA LEU A 364 1.40 9.60 -6.45
C LEU A 364 1.36 11.07 -6.90
N PRO A 365 0.48 11.93 -6.35
CA PRO A 365 0.30 13.30 -6.81
C PRO A 365 1.42 14.23 -6.31
N LEU A 366 2.65 14.02 -6.81
CA LEU A 366 3.86 14.75 -6.37
C LEU A 366 4.21 15.94 -7.27
N THR A 367 3.66 15.97 -8.49
CA THR A 367 3.84 17.03 -9.49
C THR A 367 2.50 17.29 -10.18
N PRO A 368 2.31 18.43 -10.87
CA PRO A 368 1.06 18.72 -11.59
C PRO A 368 0.66 17.63 -12.59
N VAL A 369 1.62 17.06 -13.33
CA VAL A 369 1.36 15.97 -14.30
C VAL A 369 0.88 14.70 -13.60
N LEU A 370 1.49 14.36 -12.47
CA LEU A 370 1.08 13.20 -11.69
C LEU A 370 -0.29 13.40 -11.05
N GLU A 371 -0.56 14.60 -10.54
CA GLU A 371 -1.86 14.96 -9.97
C GLU A 371 -2.99 14.92 -11.02
N GLU A 372 -2.74 15.45 -12.21
CA GLU A 372 -3.68 15.38 -13.33
C GLU A 372 -3.99 13.92 -13.69
N ARG A 373 -2.96 13.08 -13.85
CA ARG A 373 -3.13 11.67 -14.19
C ARG A 373 -3.84 10.89 -13.10
N HIS A 374 -3.48 11.13 -11.84
CA HIS A 374 -4.15 10.56 -10.67
C HIS A 374 -5.64 10.89 -10.70
N GLY A 375 -5.96 12.17 -10.87
CA GLY A 375 -7.33 12.64 -10.89
C GLY A 375 -8.14 12.10 -12.07
N ALA A 376 -7.51 11.94 -13.24
CA ALA A 376 -8.13 11.37 -14.43
C ALA A 376 -8.52 9.90 -14.23
N LEU A 377 -7.64 9.09 -13.63
CA LEU A 377 -7.93 7.66 -13.38
C LEU A 377 -9.10 7.47 -12.42
N LEU A 378 -9.23 8.34 -11.41
CA LEU A 378 -10.33 8.26 -10.46
C LEU A 378 -11.66 8.75 -11.04
N ARG A 379 -11.64 9.79 -11.88
CA ARG A 379 -12.82 10.19 -12.65
C ARG A 379 -13.26 9.10 -13.63
N ALA A 380 -12.31 8.43 -14.28
CA ALA A 380 -12.60 7.32 -15.19
C ALA A 380 -13.23 6.12 -14.46
N ALA A 381 -12.80 5.85 -13.22
CA ALA A 381 -13.41 4.81 -12.40
C ALA A 381 -14.82 5.17 -11.89
N ASN A 382 -15.23 6.44 -11.91
CA ASN A 382 -16.51 6.92 -11.40
C ASN A 382 -17.19 7.93 -12.36
N PRO A 383 -17.90 7.45 -13.40
CA PRO A 383 -18.30 8.26 -14.56
C PRO A 383 -19.49 9.22 -14.33
N GLN A 384 -20.03 9.33 -13.11
CA GLN A 384 -21.08 10.30 -12.76
C GLN A 384 -20.50 11.41 -11.86
N PRO A 385 -19.87 12.46 -12.42
CA PRO A 385 -19.27 13.51 -11.61
C PRO A 385 -20.33 14.48 -11.10
N ARG A 386 -20.49 14.59 -9.77
CA ARG A 386 -20.66 15.94 -9.20
C ARG A 386 -19.30 16.63 -9.28
N PRO A 387 -19.22 17.93 -9.58
CA PRO A 387 -17.97 18.66 -9.49
C PRO A 387 -17.37 18.44 -8.10
N LEU A 388 -16.12 17.99 -8.05
CA LEU A 388 -15.37 17.95 -6.80
C LEU A 388 -15.15 19.41 -6.38
N PRO A 389 -15.34 19.79 -5.10
CA PRO A 389 -15.08 21.17 -4.64
C PRO A 389 -13.65 21.61 -4.98
N ASP A 390 -13.49 22.87 -5.42
CA ASP A 390 -12.25 23.44 -6.00
C ASP A 390 -11.21 23.89 -4.95
N ASP A 391 -11.42 23.62 -3.67
CA ASP A 391 -10.63 24.14 -2.54
C ASP A 391 -9.31 23.36 -2.32
N SER A 392 -8.65 22.93 -3.39
CA SER A 392 -7.24 22.51 -3.50
C SER A 392 -6.61 21.42 -2.61
N ALA A 393 -7.20 20.92 -1.51
CA ALA A 393 -6.42 20.11 -0.52
C ALA A 393 -7.12 18.99 0.27
N ALA A 394 -8.39 18.66 0.04
CA ALA A 394 -9.08 17.61 0.82
C ALA A 394 -8.65 16.17 0.37
N TRP A 395 -7.49 15.67 0.86
CA TRP A 395 -6.89 14.30 0.78
C TRP A 395 -6.46 13.66 -0.55
N LEU A 396 -6.67 14.26 -1.72
CA LEU A 396 -6.28 13.72 -3.05
C LEU A 396 -6.31 12.17 -3.18
N ARG A 397 -7.47 11.67 -2.76
CA ARG A 397 -8.34 10.69 -3.43
C ARG A 397 -8.09 9.18 -3.25
N ARG A 398 -7.02 8.74 -2.57
CA ARG A 398 -6.98 7.37 -1.98
C ARG A 398 -7.14 7.46 -0.46
N ASP A 399 -8.39 7.52 -0.02
CA ASP A 399 -8.76 7.47 1.39
C ASP A 399 -8.63 6.07 1.98
N THR A 400 -8.75 5.02 1.17
CA THR A 400 -8.72 3.62 1.63
C THR A 400 -7.52 2.84 1.12
N ASN A 401 -6.90 2.08 2.02
CA ASN A 401 -5.91 1.06 1.72
C ASN A 401 -6.31 -0.27 2.35
N ILE A 402 -5.95 -1.36 1.69
CA ILE A 402 -6.06 -2.69 2.27
C ILE A 402 -4.70 -3.16 2.77
N LEU A 403 -4.68 -3.73 3.96
CA LEU A 403 -3.59 -4.52 4.49
C LEU A 403 -4.04 -5.98 4.52
N GLU A 404 -3.17 -6.90 4.13
CA GLU A 404 -3.51 -8.31 3.99
C GLU A 404 -2.31 -9.21 4.22
N ALA A 405 -2.56 -10.32 4.89
CA ALA A 405 -1.60 -11.39 5.10
C ALA A 405 -2.31 -12.76 5.15
N TRP A 406 -1.53 -13.81 4.95
CA TRP A 406 -1.94 -15.22 4.97
C TRP A 406 -0.96 -16.01 5.83
N ASN A 407 -1.32 -17.26 6.19
CA ASN A 407 -0.44 -18.19 6.91
C ASN A 407 0.64 -18.79 5.98
N GLY A 408 1.35 -17.91 5.28
CA GLY A 408 2.20 -18.20 4.14
C GLY A 408 3.60 -18.69 4.50
N GLU A 409 4.10 -18.32 5.68
CA GLU A 409 5.40 -18.75 6.19
C GLU A 409 5.19 -19.97 7.10
N GLU A 410 5.73 -21.12 6.71
CA GLU A 410 5.95 -22.26 7.61
C GLU A 410 6.99 -21.85 8.67
N GLY A 411 6.49 -21.21 9.73
CA GLY A 411 7.32 -20.67 10.80
C GLY A 411 6.48 -20.22 11.99
N ASN A 412 5.36 -20.89 12.26
CA ASN A 412 4.62 -20.80 13.53
C ASN A 412 3.96 -22.15 13.89
N ASP A 413 4.53 -23.28 13.43
CA ASP A 413 4.13 -24.62 13.91
C ASP A 413 4.37 -24.79 15.42
N GLU A 414 5.06 -23.84 16.05
CA GLU A 414 5.28 -23.80 17.49
C GLU A 414 4.08 -23.24 18.28
N PHE A 415 3.10 -22.55 17.66
CA PHE A 415 2.10 -21.76 18.41
C PHE A 415 0.62 -21.77 17.97
N ASP A 416 0.21 -22.49 16.91
CA ASP A 416 -1.22 -22.63 16.52
C ASP A 416 -1.97 -21.29 16.26
N LEU A 417 -1.24 -20.22 15.89
CA LEU A 417 -1.78 -18.86 15.68
C LEU A 417 -1.76 -18.46 14.19
N SER A 418 -2.88 -17.93 13.69
CA SER A 418 -3.08 -17.55 12.30
C SER A 418 -2.82 -16.06 12.04
N MET A 419 -1.93 -15.73 11.11
CA MET A 419 -1.72 -14.40 10.53
C MET A 419 -2.59 -14.12 9.28
N HIS A 420 -3.61 -14.93 9.03
CA HIS A 420 -4.57 -14.67 7.96
C HIS A 420 -5.58 -13.56 8.37
N PHE A 421 -5.44 -12.37 7.78
CA PHE A 421 -6.33 -11.23 8.00
C PHE A 421 -6.53 -10.36 6.76
N LYS A 422 -7.58 -9.54 6.80
CA LYS A 422 -7.79 -8.37 5.92
C LYS A 422 -8.04 -7.15 6.79
N ALA A 423 -7.35 -6.03 6.56
CA ALA A 423 -7.59 -4.79 7.28
C ALA A 423 -7.82 -3.63 6.32
N LEU A 424 -8.76 -2.75 6.66
CA LEU A 424 -9.00 -1.48 6.00
C LEU A 424 -8.30 -0.40 6.81
N ARG A 425 -7.34 0.30 6.20
CA ARG A 425 -6.85 1.58 6.71
C ARG A 425 -7.52 2.71 5.93
N VAL A 426 -8.33 3.51 6.61
CA VAL A 426 -9.13 4.57 5.99
C VAL A 426 -8.84 5.93 6.63
N CYS A 427 -8.60 6.96 5.82
CA CYS A 427 -8.39 8.33 6.25
C CYS A 427 -9.46 9.26 5.64
N THR A 428 -10.18 10.01 6.45
CA THR A 428 -11.42 10.72 6.09
C THR A 428 -11.44 12.16 6.63
N ASP A 429 -12.20 13.04 5.96
CA ASP A 429 -12.66 14.37 6.43
C ASP A 429 -13.52 14.30 7.68
N SER A 430 -14.21 13.17 7.84
CA SER A 430 -15.32 13.05 8.77
C SER A 430 -14.88 12.20 9.94
N ARG A 431 -14.96 12.77 11.15
CA ARG A 431 -14.73 12.02 12.36
C ARG A 431 -15.78 10.92 12.50
N LEU A 432 -15.35 9.67 12.58
CA LEU A 432 -16.25 8.50 12.66
C LEU A 432 -16.64 8.17 14.10
N LEU A 433 -15.71 8.39 15.04
CA LEU A 433 -15.86 8.07 16.45
C LEU A 433 -15.48 9.28 17.32
N PRO A 434 -16.07 9.43 18.52
CA PRO A 434 -15.49 10.30 19.55
C PRO A 434 -14.02 9.94 19.80
N PRO A 435 -13.15 10.93 20.10
CA PRO A 435 -11.74 10.69 20.43
C PRO A 435 -11.57 9.54 21.44
N SER A 436 -10.58 8.68 21.22
CA SER A 436 -10.20 7.63 22.17
C SER A 436 -9.74 8.24 23.51
N ASN A 437 -9.91 7.50 24.61
CA ASN A 437 -9.56 7.99 25.95
C ASN A 437 -8.04 8.10 26.16
N THR A 438 -7.24 7.60 25.21
CA THR A 438 -5.78 7.75 25.12
C THR A 438 -5.33 9.19 24.83
N THR A 439 -6.24 10.16 24.77
CA THR A 439 -5.94 11.59 24.68
C THR A 439 -5.05 12.04 25.84
N GLY A 440 -3.75 12.15 25.59
CA GLY A 440 -2.77 12.54 26.61
C GLY A 440 -1.35 12.05 26.35
N LEU A 441 -1.18 11.07 25.46
CA LEU A 441 0.14 10.60 25.02
C LEU A 441 0.66 11.49 23.88
N GLY A 442 0.80 12.78 24.20
CA GLY A 442 1.34 13.80 23.30
C GLY A 442 2.67 13.36 22.70
N SER A 443 3.04 13.96 21.57
CA SER A 443 4.29 13.74 20.84
C SER A 443 5.47 13.57 21.80
N GLN A 444 5.82 12.33 22.12
CA GLN A 444 7.05 12.05 22.84
C GLN A 444 8.17 12.59 21.94
N PRO A 445 9.10 13.40 22.47
CA PRO A 445 10.21 13.92 21.68
C PRO A 445 10.92 12.77 20.97
N GLY A 446 10.98 12.84 19.64
CA GLY A 446 11.57 11.79 18.81
C GLY A 446 10.59 10.95 18.00
N TRP A 447 9.27 11.01 18.20
CA TRP A 447 8.32 10.11 17.51
C TRP A 447 7.53 10.76 16.37
N ALA A 448 8.16 11.72 15.70
CA ALA A 448 7.48 12.60 14.74
C ALA A 448 6.73 11.83 13.65
N ALA A 449 7.27 10.71 13.16
CA ALA A 449 6.69 9.91 12.08
C ALA A 449 5.30 9.33 12.40
N ARG A 450 5.01 9.04 13.67
CA ARG A 450 3.77 8.38 14.10
C ARG A 450 2.55 9.29 14.08
N PHE A 451 2.74 10.61 14.20
CA PHE A 451 1.65 11.58 14.36
C PHE A 451 1.40 12.46 13.12
N VAL A 452 1.99 12.13 11.96
CA VAL A 452 1.90 12.99 10.76
C VAL A 452 0.64 12.72 9.96
N LEU A 453 -0.44 13.42 10.32
CA LEU A 453 -1.68 13.52 9.54
C LEU A 453 -1.90 14.96 9.09
N ALA A 454 -2.57 15.15 7.97
CA ALA A 454 -2.97 16.50 7.53
C ALA A 454 -4.03 17.06 8.49
N PRO A 455 -4.06 18.39 8.72
CA PRO A 455 -5.14 19.02 9.49
C PRO A 455 -6.52 18.61 8.96
N GLY A 456 -7.45 18.28 9.86
CA GLY A 456 -8.80 17.84 9.50
C GLY A 456 -8.90 16.41 8.94
N THR A 457 -7.81 15.64 8.93
CA THR A 457 -7.83 14.22 8.54
C THR A 457 -7.90 13.32 9.76
N TYR A 458 -8.79 12.33 9.71
CA TYR A 458 -8.96 11.31 10.73
C TYR A 458 -8.72 9.93 10.10
N CYS A 459 -7.81 9.14 10.67
CA CYS A 459 -7.50 7.81 10.15
C CYS A 459 -7.94 6.71 11.12
N TYR A 460 -8.46 5.63 10.57
CA TYR A 460 -8.96 4.47 11.29
C TYR A 460 -8.39 3.18 10.67
N LYS A 461 -8.23 2.13 11.48
CA LYS A 461 -7.87 0.80 11.02
C LYS A 461 -8.89 -0.22 11.50
N TYR A 462 -9.55 -0.89 10.56
CA TYR A 462 -10.57 -1.92 10.81
C TYR A 462 -10.05 -3.28 10.32
N THR A 463 -9.83 -4.22 11.23
CA THR A 463 -9.21 -5.52 10.91
C THR A 463 -10.21 -6.66 11.03
N ALA A 464 -10.17 -7.58 10.06
CA ALA A 464 -10.90 -8.82 10.00
C ALA A 464 -9.96 -10.02 10.04
N TRP A 465 -9.94 -10.72 11.18
CA TRP A 465 -9.11 -11.91 11.38
C TRP A 465 -9.82 -13.20 10.98
N CYS A 466 -9.02 -14.21 10.65
CA CYS A 466 -9.45 -15.59 10.53
C CYS A 466 -9.65 -16.26 11.90
N GLY A 467 -10.69 -17.09 12.05
CA GLY A 467 -10.92 -17.91 13.25
C GLY A 467 -12.40 -18.11 13.62
N MET A 468 -12.68 -19.04 14.54
CA MET A 468 -14.03 -19.26 15.09
C MET A 468 -14.44 -18.06 15.95
N GLY A 469 -15.31 -17.21 15.42
CA GLY A 469 -15.77 -15.98 16.09
C GLY A 469 -15.46 -14.70 15.33
N ALA A 470 -14.68 -14.77 14.23
CA ALA A 470 -14.36 -13.64 13.34
C ALA A 470 -13.93 -12.39 14.14
N LEU A 471 -12.80 -12.51 14.86
CA LEU A 471 -12.21 -11.42 15.63
C LEU A 471 -12.10 -10.15 14.76
N ARG A 472 -12.53 -9.02 15.33
CA ARG A 472 -12.51 -7.71 14.68
C ARG A 472 -11.88 -6.70 15.61
N GLU A 473 -11.13 -5.79 14.99
CA GLU A 473 -10.52 -4.66 15.69
C GLU A 473 -10.89 -3.37 14.96
N LEU A 474 -10.98 -2.28 15.72
CA LEU A 474 -11.13 -0.94 15.18
C LEU A 474 -10.31 0.05 16.00
N TYR A 475 -9.28 0.65 15.42
CA TYR A 475 -8.45 1.66 16.08
C TYR A 475 -8.64 3.05 15.44
N ASP A 476 -8.79 4.11 16.25
CA ASP A 476 -8.73 5.51 15.79
C ASP A 476 -7.28 5.98 15.81
N LEU A 477 -6.57 5.81 14.69
CA LEU A 477 -5.16 6.16 14.56
C LEU A 477 -4.87 7.65 14.74
N SER A 478 -5.90 8.51 14.70
CA SER A 478 -5.74 9.96 14.90
C SER A 478 -5.57 10.34 16.37
N THR A 479 -6.13 9.54 17.27
CA THR A 479 -6.06 9.77 18.74
C THR A 479 -5.41 8.62 19.50
N ASP A 480 -5.28 7.47 18.85
CA ASP A 480 -4.64 6.25 19.32
C ASP A 480 -3.71 5.67 18.23
N PRO A 481 -2.60 6.37 17.90
CA PRO A 481 -1.67 5.91 16.87
C PRO A 481 -0.75 4.77 17.34
N TYR A 482 -0.96 4.28 18.56
CA TYR A 482 -0.30 3.12 19.14
C TYR A 482 -1.24 1.91 19.22
N GLU A 483 -2.50 2.04 18.76
CA GLU A 483 -3.44 0.92 18.63
C GLU A 483 -3.72 0.24 19.99
N MET A 484 -3.92 1.04 21.04
CA MET A 484 -4.10 0.56 22.41
C MET A 484 -5.56 0.31 22.79
N GLU A 485 -6.51 0.98 22.13
CA GLU A 485 -7.92 0.93 22.47
C GLU A 485 -8.73 0.38 21.30
N ASN A 486 -9.06 -0.92 21.35
CA ASN A 486 -9.95 -1.52 20.36
C ASN A 486 -11.39 -1.00 20.52
N ARG A 487 -11.80 -0.16 19.58
CA ARG A 487 -13.11 0.53 19.52
C ARG A 487 -14.19 -0.27 18.79
N TYR A 488 -13.94 -1.54 18.47
CA TYR A 488 -14.92 -2.33 17.71
C TYR A 488 -16.24 -2.50 18.47
N PHE A 489 -16.17 -2.68 19.80
CA PHE A 489 -17.34 -3.00 20.63
C PHE A 489 -18.20 -1.79 21.02
N ASP A 490 -17.65 -0.57 20.97
CA ASP A 490 -18.37 0.67 21.27
C ASP A 490 -18.67 1.53 20.04
N ALA A 491 -18.11 1.17 18.87
CA ALA A 491 -18.45 1.83 17.61
C ALA A 491 -19.91 1.61 17.19
N PRO A 492 -20.60 2.64 16.67
CA PRO A 492 -21.95 2.48 16.13
C PRO A 492 -21.99 1.46 14.99
N SER A 493 -22.97 0.55 15.01
CA SER A 493 -23.14 -0.48 13.97
C SER A 493 -23.16 0.08 12.56
N ARG A 494 -23.78 1.25 12.37
CA ARG A 494 -23.81 1.96 11.07
C ARG A 494 -22.42 2.26 10.50
N ILE A 495 -21.41 2.48 11.36
CA ILE A 495 -20.02 2.74 10.95
C ILE A 495 -19.33 1.43 10.61
N LEU A 496 -19.48 0.42 11.49
CA LEU A 496 -18.95 -0.93 11.25
C LEU A 496 -19.47 -1.53 9.93
N ASP A 497 -20.75 -1.32 9.63
CA ASP A 497 -21.39 -1.79 8.40
C ASP A 497 -20.71 -1.23 7.14
N ARG A 498 -20.26 0.03 7.19
CA ARG A 498 -19.59 0.73 6.08
C ARG A 498 -18.13 0.35 5.97
N LEU A 499 -17.42 0.26 7.10
CA LEU A 499 -16.04 -0.20 7.15
C LEU A 499 -15.92 -1.61 6.55
N ASP A 500 -16.81 -2.53 6.94
CA ASP A 500 -16.81 -3.89 6.40
C ASP A 500 -17.20 -3.92 4.90
N ALA A 501 -18.18 -3.11 4.48
CA ALA A 501 -18.56 -3.03 3.06
C ALA A 501 -17.40 -2.57 2.16
N VAL A 502 -16.64 -1.57 2.60
CA VAL A 502 -15.45 -1.07 1.90
C VAL A 502 -14.32 -2.09 1.95
N LEU A 503 -14.03 -2.69 3.11
CA LEU A 503 -13.03 -3.76 3.23
C LEU A 503 -13.34 -4.95 2.31
N SER A 504 -14.59 -5.40 2.29
CA SER A 504 -15.09 -6.46 1.42
C SER A 504 -14.94 -6.14 -0.07
N THR A 505 -15.00 -4.85 -0.43
CA THR A 505 -14.74 -4.41 -1.80
C THR A 505 -13.29 -4.60 -2.16
N LEU A 506 -12.41 -4.11 -1.29
CA LEU A 506 -10.96 -4.13 -1.51
C LEU A 506 -10.37 -5.54 -1.42
N ALA A 507 -10.97 -6.45 -0.65
CA ALA A 507 -10.49 -7.82 -0.49
C ALA A 507 -10.48 -8.62 -1.82
N HIS A 508 -11.31 -8.22 -2.79
CA HIS A 508 -11.46 -8.89 -4.08
C HIS A 508 -11.38 -7.92 -5.26
N CYS A 509 -10.86 -6.72 -5.04
CA CYS A 509 -10.75 -5.73 -6.10
C CYS A 509 -9.67 -6.15 -7.11
N SER A 510 -9.72 -5.54 -8.29
CA SER A 510 -8.61 -5.50 -9.25
C SER A 510 -8.73 -4.28 -10.15
N GLY A 511 -7.60 -3.73 -10.58
CA GLY A 511 -7.52 -2.59 -11.47
C GLY A 511 -8.28 -1.38 -10.95
N SER A 512 -9.20 -0.86 -11.76
CA SER A 512 -10.01 0.32 -11.43
C SER A 512 -10.82 0.18 -10.14
N SER A 513 -11.28 -1.03 -9.81
CA SER A 513 -12.04 -1.27 -8.58
C SER A 513 -11.19 -1.17 -7.30
N CYS A 514 -9.87 -1.37 -7.39
CA CYS A 514 -8.94 -1.11 -6.28
C CYS A 514 -8.59 0.37 -6.14
N ARG A 515 -8.65 1.12 -7.24
CA ARG A 515 -8.43 2.57 -7.26
C ARG A 515 -9.65 3.32 -6.71
N SER A 516 -10.85 2.83 -6.99
CA SER A 516 -12.11 3.41 -6.50
C SER A 516 -13.09 2.30 -6.05
N PRO A 517 -13.02 1.83 -4.79
CA PRO A 517 -13.95 0.81 -4.30
C PRO A 517 -15.40 1.32 -4.28
N TYR A 518 -15.61 2.63 -4.13
CA TYR A 518 -16.94 3.23 -4.07
C TYR A 518 -17.73 3.10 -5.36
N ALA A 519 -17.07 3.06 -6.52
CA ALA A 519 -17.74 2.85 -7.80
C ALA A 519 -18.39 1.46 -7.89
N LEU A 520 -17.84 0.45 -7.19
CA LEU A 520 -18.44 -0.88 -7.11
C LEU A 520 -19.62 -0.91 -6.14
N LEU A 521 -19.51 -0.22 -5.01
CA LEU A 521 -20.59 -0.11 -4.02
C LEU A 521 -21.77 0.73 -4.52
N HIS A 522 -21.49 1.80 -5.27
CA HIS A 522 -22.45 2.78 -5.79
C HIS A 522 -22.28 2.98 -7.30
N PRO A 523 -22.67 1.99 -8.12
CA PRO A 523 -22.49 2.06 -9.57
C PRO A 523 -23.31 3.17 -10.25
N GLN A 524 -24.33 3.70 -9.56
CA GLN A 524 -25.12 4.84 -10.02
C GLN A 524 -24.47 6.20 -9.67
N GLY A 525 -23.33 6.19 -8.98
CA GLY A 525 -22.62 7.38 -8.50
C GLY A 525 -23.14 7.89 -7.16
N GLY A 526 -22.69 9.08 -6.76
CA GLY A 526 -23.10 9.75 -5.52
C GLY A 526 -22.22 9.49 -4.30
N VAL A 527 -21.36 8.47 -4.35
CA VAL A 527 -20.35 8.18 -3.32
C VAL A 527 -18.98 8.08 -3.99
N HIS A 528 -18.03 8.89 -3.52
CA HIS A 528 -16.69 9.01 -4.12
C HIS A 528 -15.55 8.75 -3.13
N ASN A 529 -15.86 8.80 -1.83
CA ASN A 529 -14.94 8.62 -0.71
C ASN A 529 -15.72 8.04 0.48
N PHE A 530 -15.03 7.72 1.56
CA PHE A 530 -15.62 7.12 2.75
C PHE A 530 -16.67 8.04 3.37
N SER A 531 -16.43 9.35 3.41
CA SER A 531 -17.40 10.32 3.95
C SER A 531 -18.72 10.31 3.20
N GLY A 532 -18.69 10.14 1.87
CA GLY A 532 -19.89 9.98 1.05
C GLY A 532 -20.72 8.75 1.44
N THR A 533 -20.10 7.73 2.05
CA THR A 533 -20.83 6.56 2.54
C THR A 533 -21.74 6.92 3.73
N LEU A 534 -21.42 7.98 4.49
CA LEU A 534 -22.06 8.32 5.76
C LEU A 534 -23.48 8.89 5.63
N ASP A 535 -23.96 9.18 4.42
CA ASP A 535 -25.35 9.59 4.18
C ASP A 535 -26.31 8.54 4.78
N PRO A 536 -27.22 8.93 5.70
CA PRO A 536 -28.21 8.02 6.30
C PRO A 536 -29.11 7.32 5.28
N ALA A 537 -29.28 7.88 4.07
CA ALA A 537 -30.05 7.23 3.00
C ALA A 537 -29.47 5.85 2.61
N TYR A 538 -28.19 5.60 2.88
CA TYR A 538 -27.53 4.33 2.59
C TYR A 538 -27.49 3.36 3.79
N ASP A 539 -28.05 3.71 4.95
CA ASP A 539 -27.96 2.87 6.16
C ASP A 539 -28.53 1.46 5.94
N GLU A 540 -29.70 1.36 5.31
CA GLU A 540 -30.33 0.05 5.02
C GLU A 540 -29.51 -0.76 4.02
N PHE A 541 -28.95 -0.10 3.01
CA PHE A 541 -28.08 -0.74 2.01
C PHE A 541 -26.87 -1.40 2.67
N TYR A 542 -26.09 -0.66 3.45
CA TYR A 542 -24.86 -1.18 4.07
C TYR A 542 -25.14 -2.25 5.15
N ARG A 543 -26.23 -2.08 5.91
CA ARG A 543 -26.64 -3.07 6.93
C ARG A 543 -26.91 -4.44 6.30
N ASN A 544 -27.50 -4.47 5.11
CA ASN A 544 -27.94 -5.69 4.45
C ASN A 544 -26.84 -6.39 3.62
N LEU A 545 -25.65 -5.80 3.48
CA LEU A 545 -24.53 -6.44 2.79
C LEU A 545 -23.94 -7.60 3.60
N PRO A 546 -23.75 -8.79 3.00
CA PRO A 546 -23.00 -9.88 3.62
C PRO A 546 -21.60 -9.44 4.04
N LYS A 547 -21.28 -9.61 5.32
CA LYS A 547 -19.98 -9.21 5.88
C LYS A 547 -18.86 -10.13 5.46
N LEU A 548 -17.64 -9.59 5.31
CA LEU A 548 -16.45 -10.39 5.02
C LEU A 548 -16.24 -11.43 6.12
N ARG A 549 -15.99 -12.69 5.72
CA ARG A 549 -15.55 -13.75 6.62
C ARG A 549 -14.39 -14.50 6.00
N ILE A 550 -13.48 -14.99 6.83
CA ILE A 550 -12.41 -15.89 6.41
C ILE A 550 -12.73 -17.25 7.02
N ARG A 551 -13.09 -18.23 6.18
CA ARG A 551 -13.60 -19.55 6.64
C ARG A 551 -12.51 -20.38 7.29
N THR A 552 -11.33 -20.39 6.68
CA THR A 552 -10.20 -21.19 7.11
C THR A 552 -8.92 -20.37 6.99
N CYS A 553 -8.00 -20.58 7.92
CA CYS A 553 -6.78 -19.82 7.99
C CYS A 553 -5.76 -20.46 7.05
N MET A 554 -5.67 -19.92 5.83
CA MET A 554 -4.90 -20.48 4.72
C MET A 554 -3.61 -19.71 4.51
N GLY A 555 -2.60 -20.37 3.94
CA GLY A 555 -1.35 -19.73 3.49
C GLY A 555 -1.41 -19.10 2.09
N ILE A 556 -2.56 -19.22 1.43
CA ILE A 556 -2.81 -18.68 0.10
C ILE A 556 -4.07 -17.83 0.08
N TYR A 557 -4.10 -16.90 -0.86
CA TYR A 557 -5.33 -16.25 -1.26
C TYR A 557 -6.22 -17.25 -2.01
N GLN A 558 -7.41 -17.47 -1.48
CA GLN A 558 -8.45 -18.24 -2.14
C GLN A 558 -9.78 -17.51 -1.97
N ILE A 559 -10.30 -16.95 -3.06
CA ILE A 559 -11.49 -16.13 -3.06
C ILE A 559 -12.70 -16.81 -2.39
N SER A 560 -12.92 -18.12 -2.63
CA SER A 560 -14.03 -18.87 -2.03
C SER A 560 -13.90 -19.10 -0.51
N ASN A 561 -12.70 -18.91 0.04
CA ASN A 561 -12.42 -19.00 1.47
C ASN A 561 -12.72 -17.68 2.20
N GLU A 562 -12.86 -16.59 1.45
CA GLU A 562 -13.06 -15.25 1.99
C GLU A 562 -14.43 -14.68 1.57
N PRO A 563 -15.57 -15.36 1.84
CA PRO A 563 -16.88 -14.88 1.37
C PRO A 563 -17.23 -13.47 1.88
N ALA A 564 -17.65 -12.63 0.93
CA ALA A 564 -18.14 -11.28 1.17
C ALA A 564 -19.23 -10.93 0.15
N TRP A 565 -19.91 -9.79 0.32
CA TRP A 565 -20.99 -9.33 -0.57
C TRP A 565 -20.58 -9.28 -2.05
N THR A 566 -19.32 -8.97 -2.35
CA THR A 566 -18.75 -8.89 -3.71
C THR A 566 -18.80 -10.24 -4.46
N LEU A 567 -18.70 -11.38 -3.76
CA LEU A 567 -18.81 -12.70 -4.38
C LEU A 567 -20.25 -13.08 -4.72
N TYR A 568 -21.21 -12.63 -3.92
CA TYR A 568 -22.63 -12.90 -4.16
C TYR A 568 -23.14 -12.14 -5.40
N GLN A 569 -22.62 -10.94 -5.67
CA GLN A 569 -22.89 -10.24 -6.93
C GLN A 569 -22.26 -10.93 -8.16
N GLN A 570 -21.03 -11.43 -8.05
CA GLN A 570 -20.35 -12.12 -9.16
C GLN A 570 -21.01 -13.47 -9.52
N ALA A 571 -21.65 -14.14 -8.57
CA ALA A 571 -22.31 -15.43 -8.78
C ALA A 571 -23.69 -15.35 -9.49
N GLY A 572 -24.12 -14.17 -9.97
CA GLY A 572 -25.41 -14.01 -10.64
C GLY A 572 -26.63 -14.21 -9.73
N ALA A 573 -26.43 -14.28 -8.41
CA ALA A 573 -27.54 -14.27 -7.47
C ALA A 573 -28.15 -12.86 -7.49
N ALA A 574 -29.40 -12.76 -7.92
CA ALA A 574 -30.20 -11.55 -7.86
C ALA A 574 -30.30 -11.07 -6.41
N PHE A 575 -29.36 -10.24 -5.98
CA PHE A 575 -29.61 -9.33 -4.88
C PHE A 575 -30.24 -8.08 -5.47
N SER A 576 -31.56 -8.12 -5.62
CA SER A 576 -32.34 -6.89 -5.60
C SER A 576 -32.74 -6.66 -4.15
N PRO A 577 -32.19 -5.66 -3.45
CA PRO A 577 -32.69 -5.32 -2.12
C PRO A 577 -34.09 -4.70 -2.18
N TRP A 578 -34.64 -4.44 -3.38
CA TRP A 578 -35.91 -3.74 -3.58
C TRP A 578 -36.81 -4.51 -4.56
N PRO A 579 -38.12 -4.63 -4.31
CA PRO A 579 -39.04 -5.02 -5.38
C PRO A 579 -38.93 -4.00 -6.51
N PRO A 580 -39.09 -4.38 -7.80
CA PRO A 580 -39.04 -3.44 -8.90
C PRO A 580 -40.11 -2.35 -8.70
N GLY A 581 -39.70 -1.14 -8.30
CA GLY A 581 -40.65 -0.03 -8.11
C GLY A 581 -40.33 1.08 -7.11
N VAL A 582 -39.24 1.05 -6.33
CA VAL A 582 -38.95 2.11 -5.34
C VAL A 582 -37.71 2.91 -5.78
N PHE A 583 -37.89 4.23 -5.90
CA PHE A 583 -37.00 5.26 -6.47
C PHE A 583 -37.06 5.45 -8.00
N ARG A 584 -38.12 6.15 -8.44
CA ARG A 584 -37.95 7.21 -9.44
C ARG A 584 -37.62 8.51 -8.68
N PRO A 585 -36.57 9.27 -9.02
CA PRO A 585 -36.42 10.61 -8.49
C PRO A 585 -37.66 11.41 -8.86
N ALA A 586 -38.25 12.10 -7.88
CA ALA A 586 -39.42 12.92 -8.11
C ALA A 586 -39.08 13.96 -9.18
N ALA A 587 -39.76 13.89 -10.33
CA ALA A 587 -39.80 15.00 -11.27
C ALA A 587 -40.33 16.23 -10.53
N PRO A 588 -39.82 17.44 -10.81
CA PRO A 588 -40.32 18.66 -10.17
C PRO A 588 -41.83 18.73 -10.38
N SER A 589 -42.56 18.93 -9.28
CA SER A 589 -44.02 18.95 -9.25
C SER A 589 -44.53 20.00 -10.25
N ARG A 590 -45.35 19.53 -11.20
CA ARG A 590 -46.18 20.40 -12.03
C ARG A 590 -47.03 21.30 -11.13
N PRO A 591 -47.25 22.58 -11.49
CA PRO A 591 -48.17 23.43 -10.76
C PRO A 591 -49.58 22.83 -10.79
N PRO A 592 -50.40 23.04 -9.74
CA PRO A 592 -51.68 22.39 -9.59
C PRO A 592 -52.64 22.79 -10.75
N PRO A 593 -53.50 21.87 -11.20
CA PRO A 593 -54.43 22.15 -12.28
C PRO A 593 -55.45 23.21 -11.85
N ARG A 594 -55.75 24.15 -12.76
CA ARG A 594 -56.87 25.09 -12.59
C ARG A 594 -58.18 24.32 -12.34
N PRO A 595 -59.07 24.79 -11.45
CA PRO A 595 -60.33 24.12 -11.18
C PRO A 595 -61.20 24.06 -12.43
N GLN A 596 -61.56 22.84 -12.85
CA GLN A 596 -62.53 22.61 -13.92
C GLN A 596 -63.92 23.07 -13.47
N ARG A 597 -64.52 23.96 -14.27
CA ARG A 597 -65.91 24.40 -14.11
C ARG A 597 -66.85 23.19 -14.23
N ALA A 598 -67.79 23.09 -13.30
CA ALA A 598 -68.90 22.15 -13.32
C ALA A 598 -69.70 22.24 -14.63
N ARG A 599 -69.97 21.10 -15.27
CA ARG A 599 -70.92 20.99 -16.40
C ARG A 599 -72.35 21.03 -15.86
N ALA A 600 -73.14 21.95 -16.39
CA ALA A 600 -74.58 22.06 -16.15
C ALA A 600 -75.36 20.92 -16.87
N PRO A 601 -76.54 20.52 -16.35
CA PRO A 601 -77.38 19.49 -16.97
C PRO A 601 -78.21 20.02 -18.14
N ALA A 602 -78.66 19.09 -18.99
CA ALA A 602 -79.32 19.30 -20.27
C ALA A 602 -80.62 20.15 -20.22
N ARG A 603 -80.87 20.94 -21.28
CA ARG A 603 -82.16 21.60 -21.58
C ARG A 603 -82.99 20.76 -22.59
N PRO A 604 -84.32 20.72 -22.47
CA PRO A 604 -85.24 20.13 -23.45
C PRO A 604 -85.55 21.11 -24.61
N PRO A 605 -86.24 20.69 -25.70
CA PRO A 605 -86.18 21.35 -27.00
C PRO A 605 -87.11 22.57 -27.11
N GLY A 606 -86.65 23.62 -27.81
CA GLY A 606 -87.50 24.75 -28.19
C GLY A 606 -86.74 26.02 -28.57
N THR A 607 -86.97 26.45 -29.82
CA THR A 607 -86.86 27.81 -30.41
C THR A 607 -85.48 28.39 -30.82
N ALA A 608 -85.54 29.12 -31.94
CA ALA A 608 -84.51 29.54 -32.90
C ALA A 608 -83.40 30.51 -32.42
N ALA A 609 -82.31 30.56 -33.22
CA ALA A 609 -81.08 31.36 -33.09
C ALA A 609 -81.24 32.88 -33.27
N PRO A 610 -80.23 33.72 -32.95
CA PRO A 610 -79.36 34.30 -34.01
C PRO A 610 -77.88 34.59 -33.52
N PRO A 611 -77.02 35.42 -34.18
CA PRO A 611 -75.73 35.02 -34.75
C PRO A 611 -74.46 35.49 -33.98
N ARG A 612 -73.30 35.00 -34.42
CA ARG A 612 -71.94 35.26 -33.88
C ARG A 612 -71.44 36.71 -34.10
N PRO A 613 -70.50 37.17 -33.26
CA PRO A 613 -69.44 38.10 -33.67
C PRO A 613 -68.00 37.49 -33.54
N PRO A 614 -66.97 38.15 -34.11
CA PRO A 614 -65.79 37.51 -34.66
C PRO A 614 -64.56 37.43 -33.73
N GLU A 615 -63.59 36.66 -34.23
CA GLU A 615 -62.20 36.41 -33.78
C GLU A 615 -61.34 37.68 -33.73
N GLU A 616 -60.25 37.68 -32.93
CA GLU A 616 -58.89 38.20 -33.24
C GLU A 616 -57.99 38.28 -31.96
N PRO A 617 -56.64 38.46 -32.03
CA PRO A 617 -55.69 37.39 -32.35
C PRO A 617 -54.46 37.36 -31.40
N ILE A 618 -53.57 36.43 -31.73
CA ILE A 618 -52.28 36.08 -31.16
C ILE A 618 -51.27 37.23 -31.27
N TRP A 619 -50.37 37.36 -30.28
CA TRP A 619 -49.05 37.95 -30.47
C TRP A 619 -47.96 37.03 -29.94
N GLU A 620 -47.03 36.77 -30.85
CA GLU A 620 -45.81 35.99 -30.82
C GLU A 620 -44.63 36.84 -30.30
N GLU A 621 -43.53 36.13 -30.02
CA GLU A 621 -42.12 36.58 -29.99
C GLU A 621 -41.66 37.47 -28.82
N GLY A 622 -40.44 37.34 -28.30
CA GLY A 622 -39.27 36.66 -28.86
C GLY A 622 -38.17 36.44 -27.83
N GLU A 623 -37.12 35.81 -28.36
CA GLU A 623 -35.90 35.28 -27.75
C GLU A 623 -34.97 36.38 -27.20
N ASP A 624 -34.26 36.04 -26.11
CA ASP A 624 -32.79 35.91 -26.08
C ASP A 624 -32.36 35.02 -24.90
#